data_AF-A0A2M7BF69-F1
#
_entry.id   AF-A0A2M7BF69-F1
#
_cell.length_a   1.000
_cell.length_b   1.000
_cell.length_c   1.000
_cell.angle_alpha   90.00
_cell.angle_beta   90.00
_cell.angle_gamma   90.00
#
_symmetry.space_group_name_H-M   'P 1'
#
loop_
_entity.id
_entity.type
_entity.pdbx_description
1 polymer ?
#
loop_
_entity_poly.entity_id
_entity_poly.type
_entity_poly.pdbx_seq_one_letter_code
_entity_poly.pdbx_strand_id
1 'polypeptide(L)' 'MEIYQAIKTRRSVRSYKPDPVPEEILKRLFEAVRLAPSAHNAQEYKFVLVKNSEKKGDKIVALS' A
#
# COMPACT_ATOMS: atom_id res chain seq x y z
N MET A 1 -8.05 16.24 3.46
CA MET A 1 -9.35 15.77 2.91
C MET A 1 -10.04 14.99 3.99
N GLU A 2 -11.31 15.27 4.23
CA GLU A 2 -12.11 14.56 5.23
C GLU A 2 -12.40 13.12 4.81
N ILE A 3 -12.46 12.20 5.78
CA ILE A 3 -12.60 10.75 5.54
C ILE A 3 -13.86 10.44 4.70
N TYR A 4 -15.00 11.03 5.05
CA TYR A 4 -16.25 10.79 4.32
C TYR A 4 -16.21 11.25 2.86
N GLN A 5 -15.47 12.32 2.56
CA GLN A 5 -15.28 12.80 1.19
C GLN A 5 -14.35 11.86 0.40
N ALA A 6 -13.29 11.37 1.04
CA ALA A 6 -12.37 10.40 0.45
C ALA A 6 -13.09 9.11 0.01
N ILE A 7 -13.99 8.60 0.87
CA ILE A 7 -14.78 7.39 0.60
C ILE A 7 -15.73 7.62 -0.57
N LYS A 8 -16.48 8.73 -0.57
CA LYS A 8 -17.47 9.04 -1.62
C LYS A 8 -16.85 9.26 -3.00
N THR A 9 -15.66 9.86 -3.06
CA THR A 9 -15.02 10.24 -4.33
C THR A 9 -14.07 9.17 -4.88
N ARG A 10 -13.81 8.09 -4.13
CA ARG A 10 -12.92 7.00 -4.54
C ARG A 10 -13.42 6.32 -5.82
N ARG A 11 -12.52 6.15 -6.79
CA ARG A 11 -12.73 5.42 -8.04
C ARG A 11 -11.50 4.58 -8.38
N SER A 12 -11.69 3.51 -9.15
CA SER A 12 -10.56 2.70 -9.63
C SER A 12 -9.83 3.43 -10.76
N VAL A 13 -8.55 3.73 -10.56
CA VAL A 13 -7.67 4.38 -11.55
C VAL A 13 -6.97 3.28 -12.37
N ARG A 14 -6.79 3.51 -13.68
CA ARG A 14 -6.14 2.55 -14.60
C ARG A 14 -5.12 3.21 -15.55
N SER A 15 -4.83 4.49 -15.35
CA SER A 15 -3.80 5.23 -16.07
C SER A 15 -2.98 5.99 -15.03
N TYR A 16 -1.66 5.82 -15.09
CA TYR A 16 -0.73 6.28 -14.06
C TYR A 16 0.39 7.08 -14.71
N LYS A 17 0.94 8.04 -13.96
CA LYS A 17 2.15 8.73 -14.36
C LYS A 17 3.36 7.79 -14.24
N PRO A 18 4.44 8.03 -15.01
CA PRO A 18 5.68 7.25 -14.89
C PRO A 18 6.45 7.57 -13.60
N ASP A 19 6.08 8.66 -12.91
CA ASP A 19 6.73 9.07 -11.67
C ASP A 19 6.62 7.98 -10.59
N PRO A 20 7.73 7.62 -9.92
CA PRO A 20 7.69 6.67 -8.82
C PRO A 20 6.94 7.27 -7.62
N VAL A 21 6.30 6.42 -6.83
CA VAL A 21 5.68 6.83 -5.56
C VAL A 21 6.78 7.23 -4.56
N PRO A 22 6.73 8.44 -3.97
CA PRO A 22 7.67 8.86 -2.92
C PRO A 22 7.70 7.90 -1.73
N GLU A 23 8.89 7.69 -1.16
CA GLU A 23 9.10 6.74 -0.05
C GLU A 23 8.28 7.06 1.19
N GLU A 24 8.09 8.34 1.51
CA GLU A 24 7.28 8.78 2.64
C GLU A 24 5.82 8.34 2.51
N ILE A 25 5.26 8.40 1.29
CA ILE A 25 3.89 7.98 1.02
C ILE A 25 3.78 6.47 1.22
N LEU A 26 4.77 5.70 0.76
CA LEU A 26 4.81 4.25 0.97
C LEU A 26 4.87 3.91 2.47
N LYS A 27 5.70 4.59 3.25
CA LYS A 27 5.77 4.39 4.71
C LYS A 27 4.43 4.65 5.39
N ARG A 28 3.78 5.77 5.05
CA ARG A 28 2.46 6.12 5.60
C ARG A 28 1.37 5.11 5.22
N LEU A 29 1.42 4.60 3.98
CA LEU A 29 0.51 3.56 3.51
C LEU A 29 0.67 2.26 4.30
N PHE A 30 1.90 1.78 4.44
CA PHE A 30 2.17 0.54 5.17
C PHE A 30 1.86 0.64 6.65
N GLU A 31 2.07 1.81 7.27
CA GLU A 31 1.65 2.02 8.66
C GLU A 31 0.13 1.95 8.82
N ALA A 32 -0.64 2.51 7.88
CA ALA A 32 -2.09 2.39 7.88
C ALA A 32 -2.56 0.93 7.71
N VAL A 33 -1.85 0.14 6.90
CA VAL A 33 -2.10 -1.30 6.74
C VAL A 33 -1.81 -2.06 8.03
N ARG A 34 -0.69 -1.77 8.70
CA ARG A 34 -0.31 -2.40 9.98
C ARG A 34 -1.33 -2.14 11.10
N LEU A 35 -1.91 -0.94 11.12
CA LEU A 35 -2.91 -0.53 12.10
C LEU A 35 -4.32 -1.08 11.80
N ALA A 36 -4.53 -1.71 10.64
CA ALA A 36 -5.81 -2.30 10.31
C ALA A 36 -6.12 -3.47 11.27
N PRO A 37 -7.38 -3.61 11.74
CA PRO A 37 -7.75 -4.71 12.61
C PRO A 37 -7.56 -6.05 11.89
N SER A 38 -7.08 -7.05 12.62
CA SER A 38 -6.98 -8.43 12.13
C SER A 38 -7.59 -9.39 13.15
N ALA A 39 -8.14 -10.51 12.67
CA ALA A 39 -8.75 -11.52 13.53
C ALA A 39 -7.72 -12.00 14.57
N HIS A 40 -8.06 -11.92 15.86
CA HIS A 40 -7.16 -12.27 16.96
C HIS A 40 -5.79 -11.56 16.93
N ASN A 41 -5.70 -10.39 16.29
CA ASN A 41 -4.44 -9.68 16.03
C ASN A 41 -3.38 -10.52 15.27
N ALA A 42 -3.82 -11.51 14.50
CA ALA A 42 -2.93 -12.46 13.84
C ALA A 42 -2.08 -11.83 12.72
N GLN A 43 -2.49 -10.68 12.17
CA GLN A 43 -1.75 -9.92 11.15
C GLN A 43 -1.26 -10.81 9.98
N GLU A 44 -2.11 -11.73 9.51
CA GLU A 44 -1.75 -12.77 8.53
C GLU A 44 -1.52 -12.26 7.09
N TYR A 45 -1.26 -10.97 6.93
CA TYR A 45 -1.01 -10.33 5.64
C TYR A 45 0.48 -10.35 5.32
N LYS A 46 0.82 -10.67 4.07
CA LYS A 46 2.18 -10.53 3.53
C LYS A 46 2.13 -9.66 2.30
N PHE A 47 2.95 -8.61 2.29
CA PHE A 47 3.02 -7.67 1.18
C PHE A 47 4.39 -7.76 0.51
N VAL A 48 4.42 -7.66 -0.82
CA VAL A 48 5.66 -7.60 -1.61
C VAL A 48 5.64 -6.30 -2.39
N LEU A 49 6.65 -5.46 -2.17
CA LEU A 49 6.78 -4.18 -2.85
C LEU A 49 7.68 -4.34 -4.08
N VAL A 50 7.06 -4.34 -5.25
CA VAL A 50 7.78 -4.42 -6.54
C VAL A 50 7.97 -3.01 -7.09
N LYS A 51 9.23 -2.55 -7.13
CA LYS A 51 9.61 -1.22 -7.69
C LYS A 51 10.26 -1.30 -9.08
N ASN A 52 10.70 -2.48 -9.51
CA ASN A 52 11.40 -2.66 -10.78
C ASN A 52 10.50 -3.40 -11.78
N SER A 53 10.29 -2.80 -12.95
CA SER A 53 9.49 -3.36 -14.04
C SER A 53 10.14 -4.54 -14.76
N GLU A 54 11.48 -4.65 -14.71
CA GLU A 54 12.26 -5.71 -15.39
C GLU A 54 12.44 -6.97 -14.53
N LYS A 55 12.32 -6.84 -13.20
CA LYS A 55 12.42 -7.96 -12.27
C LYS A 55 11.10 -8.22 -11.58
N LYS A 56 10.42 -9.30 -11.95
CA LYS A 56 9.33 -9.92 -11.17
C LYS A 56 9.81 -10.56 -9.84
N GLY A 57 10.85 -10.02 -9.19
CA GLY A 57 11.42 -10.53 -7.94
C GLY A 57 12.11 -9.39 -7.18
N ASP A 58 11.46 -8.85 -6.15
CA ASP A 58 11.54 -9.26 -4.75
C ASP A 58 12.42 -8.29 -3.95
N LYS A 59 11.82 -7.17 -3.55
CA LYS A 59 12.00 -6.73 -2.16
C LYS A 59 10.77 -7.20 -1.41
N ILE A 60 10.87 -8.39 -0.83
CA ILE A 60 9.92 -8.86 0.17
C ILE A 60 10.20 -8.02 1.41
N VAL A 61 9.47 -6.92 1.57
CA VAL A 61 9.32 -6.35 2.90
C VAL A 61 8.18 -7.13 3.53
N ALA A 62 8.50 -8.28 4.11
CA ALA A 62 7.58 -8.98 4.98
C ALA A 62 7.36 -8.07 6.19
N LEU A 63 6.37 -7.18 6.08
CA LEU A 63 5.88 -6.38 7.18
C LEU A 63 4.91 -7.28 7.93
N SER A 64 5.45 -8.06 8.86
CA SER A 64 4.72 -8.59 10.02
C SER A 64 4.77 -7.56 11.14
#